data_AF-A0A917YR62-F1
#
_entry.id   AF-A0A917YR62-F1
#
_cell.length_a   1.000
_cell.length_b   1.000
_cell.length_c   1.000
_cell.angle_alpha   90.00
_cell.angle_beta   90.00
_cell.angle_gamma   90.00
#
_symmetry.space_group_name_H-M   'P 1'
#
loop_
_entity.id
_entity.type
_entity.pdbx_description
1 polymer ?
#
loop_
_entity_poly.entity_id
_entity_poly.type
_entity_poly.pdbx_seq_one_letter_code
_entity_poly.pdbx_strand_id
1 'polypeptide(L)'
;MRIDEALLNEAKAYAARNGRSLTSVMEDALRQLLNRSADAAERPHVSLPVSGAETGPKLTWAEIEAILELEDLERYLGGPQHADA
;
A
#
# COMPACT_ATOMS: atom_id res chain seq x y z
N MET A 1 -16.82 -30.24 0.86
CA MET A 1 -15.96 -29.13 0.37
C MET A 1 -15.16 -29.67 -0.81
N ARG A 2 -15.19 -28.99 -1.97
CA ARG A 2 -14.33 -29.34 -3.11
C ARG A 2 -13.24 -28.28 -3.21
N ILE A 3 -11.99 -28.72 -3.25
CA ILE A 3 -10.82 -27.87 -3.41
C ILE A 3 -10.18 -28.27 -4.74
N ASP A 4 -9.70 -27.29 -5.47
CA ASP A 4 -8.91 -27.52 -6.68
C ASP A 4 -7.67 -28.39 -6.36
N GLU A 5 -7.35 -29.31 -7.26
CA GLU A 5 -6.31 -30.31 -7.01
C GLU A 5 -4.89 -29.69 -7.04
N ALA A 6 -4.67 -28.65 -7.84
CA ALA A 6 -3.41 -27.92 -7.83
C ALA A 6 -3.22 -27.20 -6.50
N LEU A 7 -4.28 -26.54 -6.00
CA LEU A 7 -4.27 -25.86 -4.70
C LEU A 7 -4.03 -26.84 -3.54
N LEU A 8 -4.63 -28.04 -3.60
CA LEU A 8 -4.41 -29.07 -2.59
C LEU A 8 -2.95 -29.54 -2.57
N ASN A 9 -2.33 -29.71 -3.73
CA ASN A 9 -0.94 -30.12 -3.84
C ASN A 9 0.02 -29.04 -3.31
N GLU A 10 -0.26 -27.77 -3.61
CA GLU A 10 0.52 -26.65 -3.09
C GLU A 10 0.41 -26.55 -1.56
N ALA A 11 -0.79 -26.68 -1.01
CA ALA A 11 -1.01 -26.66 0.43
C ALA A 11 -0.30 -27.84 1.14
N LYS A 12 -0.29 -29.03 0.53
CA LYS A 12 0.48 -30.18 1.04
C LYS A 12 1.98 -29.92 1.02
N ALA A 13 2.51 -29.38 -0.08
CA ALA A 13 3.93 -29.03 -0.18
C ALA A 13 4.33 -27.99 0.87
N TYR A 14 3.49 -26.98 1.08
CA TYR A 14 3.70 -25.97 2.12
C TYR A 14 3.67 -26.58 3.52
N ALA A 15 2.70 -27.44 3.83
CA ALA A 15 2.59 -28.10 5.12
C ALA A 15 3.83 -28.97 5.42
N ALA A 16 4.27 -29.77 4.44
CA ALA A 16 5.47 -30.61 4.55
C ALA A 16 6.74 -29.78 4.78
N ARG A 17 6.91 -28.67 4.04
CA ARG A 17 8.07 -27.76 4.18
C ARG A 17 8.15 -27.12 5.56
N ASN A 18 7.01 -26.83 6.17
CA ASN A 18 6.95 -26.17 7.48
C ASN A 18 6.80 -27.16 8.64
N GLY A 19 6.85 -28.48 8.39
CA GLY A 19 6.66 -29.50 9.43
C GLY A 19 5.28 -29.46 10.10
N ARG A 20 4.27 -28.92 9.42
CA ARG A 20 2.91 -28.76 9.94
C ARG A 20 1.96 -29.74 9.26
N SER A 21 0.84 -30.05 9.91
CA SER A 21 -0.24 -30.80 9.27
C SER A 21 -1.00 -29.90 8.29
N LEU A 22 -1.53 -30.49 7.22
CA LEU A 22 -2.40 -29.78 6.27
C LEU A 22 -3.59 -29.13 6.98
N THR A 23 -4.20 -29.83 7.93
CA THR A 23 -5.31 -29.31 8.74
C THR A 23 -4.92 -28.04 9.50
N SER A 24 -3.74 -28.03 10.14
CA SER A 24 -3.28 -26.84 10.87
C SER A 24 -3.09 -25.65 9.93
N VAL A 25 -2.55 -25.87 8.73
CA VAL A 25 -2.41 -24.80 7.71
C VAL A 25 -3.78 -24.29 7.26
N MET A 26 -4.74 -25.18 7.02
CA MET A 26 -6.09 -24.82 6.61
C MET A 26 -6.83 -24.01 7.69
N GLU A 27 -6.71 -24.42 8.96
CA GLU A 27 -7.30 -23.68 10.09
C GLU A 27 -6.69 -22.29 10.24
N ASP A 28 -5.37 -22.18 10.10
CA ASP A 28 -4.65 -20.91 10.21
C ASP A 28 -5.07 -19.95 9.09
N ALA A 29 -5.18 -20.46 7.86
CA ALA A 29 -5.68 -19.71 6.72
C ALA A 29 -7.14 -19.25 6.93
N LEU A 30 -8.00 -20.10 7.49
CA LEU A 30 -9.38 -19.72 7.84
C LEU A 30 -9.41 -18.62 8.90
N ARG A 31 -8.60 -18.74 9.97
CA ARG A 31 -8.50 -17.71 11.02
C ARG A 31 -8.04 -16.38 10.43
N GLN A 32 -7.01 -16.39 9.59
CA GLN A 32 -6.53 -15.18 8.93
C GLN A 32 -7.58 -14.55 8.02
N LEU A 33 -8.34 -15.36 7.27
CA LEU A 33 -9.40 -14.87 6.39
C LEU A 33 -10.51 -14.19 7.20
N LEU A 34 -10.96 -14.83 8.29
CA LEU A 34 -12.00 -14.28 9.16
C LEU A 34 -11.52 -13.00 9.87
N ASN A 35 -10.30 -13.00 10.40
CA ASN A 35 -9.75 -11.81 11.07
C ASN A 35 -9.56 -10.64 10.09
N ARG A 36 -9.03 -10.89 8.89
CA ARG A 36 -8.91 -9.86 7.85
C ARG A 36 -10.26 -9.27 7.48
N SER A 37 -11.31 -10.10 7.43
CA SER A 37 -12.66 -9.62 7.15
C SER A 37 -13.23 -8.75 8.28
N ALA A 38 -12.86 -9.04 9.53
CA ALA A 38 -13.25 -8.23 10.68
C ALA A 38 -12.49 -6.89 10.72
N ASP A 39 -11.18 -6.89 10.50
CA ASP A 39 -10.35 -5.67 10.50
C ASP A 39 -10.73 -4.71 9.38
N ALA A 40 -11.13 -5.22 8.21
CA ALA A 40 -11.61 -4.39 7.11
C ALA A 40 -12.93 -3.65 7.44
N ALA A 41 -13.75 -4.21 8.33
CA ALA A 41 -14.99 -3.58 8.78
C ALA A 41 -14.75 -2.50 9.84
N GLU A 42 -13.67 -2.60 10.62
CA GLU A 42 -13.39 -1.70 11.75
C GLU A 42 -12.54 -0.48 11.35
N ARG A 43 -11.94 -0.45 10.15
CA ARG A 43 -11.06 0.66 9.77
C ARG A 43 -11.84 1.98 9.71
N PRO A 44 -11.62 2.93 10.62
CA PRO A 44 -12.39 4.16 10.65
C PRO A 44 -12.12 4.94 9.38
N HIS A 45 -13.19 5.45 8.76
CA HIS A 45 -13.09 6.27 7.56
C HIS A 45 -12.25 7.51 7.84
N VAL A 46 -11.04 7.55 7.29
CA VAL A 46 -10.16 8.72 7.42
C VAL A 46 -10.67 9.79 6.46
N SER A 47 -11.29 10.83 7.02
CA SER A 47 -11.59 12.04 6.25
C SER A 47 -10.29 12.84 6.10
N LEU A 48 -9.67 12.77 4.94
CA LEU A 48 -8.53 13.62 4.62
C LEU A 48 -9.05 15.06 4.43
N PRO A 49 -8.48 16.06 5.11
CA PRO A 49 -8.83 17.45 4.86
C PRO A 49 -8.42 17.80 3.43
N VAL A 50 -9.40 17.82 2.52
CA VAL A 50 -9.23 18.34 1.16
C VAL A 50 -9.55 19.83 1.17
N SER A 51 -8.84 20.61 0.35
CA SER A 51 -9.18 22.03 0.16
C SER A 51 -10.61 22.13 -0.36
N GLY A 52 -11.51 22.81 0.35
CA GLY A 52 -12.90 23.02 -0.06
C GLY A 52 -13.10 23.95 -1.27
N ALA A 53 -12.04 24.20 -2.05
CA ALA A 53 -12.13 24.95 -3.29
C ALA A 53 -12.85 24.08 -4.34
N GLU A 54 -13.82 24.67 -5.06
CA GLU A 54 -14.53 23.97 -6.16
C GLU A 54 -13.57 23.49 -7.27
N THR A 55 -12.37 24.06 -7.30
CA THR A 55 -11.26 23.63 -8.14
C THR A 55 -9.98 23.55 -7.30
N GLY A 56 -9.46 22.34 -7.14
CA GLY A 56 -8.06 22.14 -6.77
C GLY A 56 -7.16 22.17 -8.01
N PRO A 57 -5.83 22.25 -7.86
CA PRO A 57 -4.92 22.12 -8.99
C PRO A 57 -5.15 20.78 -9.69
N LYS A 58 -5.67 20.84 -10.93
CA LYS A 58 -5.87 19.67 -11.80
C LYS A 58 -4.61 19.40 -12.61
N LEU A 59 -3.47 19.38 -11.92
CA LEU A 59 -2.19 19.14 -12.58
C LEU A 59 -2.16 17.70 -13.07
N THR A 60 -1.86 17.55 -14.34
CA THR A 60 -1.46 16.29 -14.95
C THR A 60 -0.10 15.87 -14.42
N TRP A 61 0.23 14.59 -14.61
CA TRP A 61 1.53 14.06 -14.21
C TRP A 61 2.71 14.83 -14.82
N ALA A 62 2.59 15.23 -16.08
CA ALA A 62 3.62 16.00 -16.78
C ALA A 62 3.81 17.41 -16.19
N GLU A 63 2.72 18.06 -15.73
CA GLU A 63 2.82 19.37 -15.09
C GLU A 63 3.44 19.29 -13.69
N ILE A 64 3.18 18.20 -12.95
CA ILE A 64 3.83 17.93 -11.66
C ILE A 64 5.34 17.70 -11.87
N GLU A 65 5.71 16.91 -12.87
CA GLU A 65 7.11 16.64 -13.22
C GLU A 65 7.87 17.93 -13.57
N ALA A 66 7.28 18.79 -14.40
CA ALA A 66 7.88 20.08 -14.77
C ALA A 66 8.09 21.01 -13.57
N ILE A 67 7.16 21.06 -12.60
CA ILE A 67 7.32 21.87 -11.39
C ILE A 67 8.48 21.35 -10.54
N LEU A 68 8.56 20.05 -10.34
CA LEU A 68 9.63 19.42 -9.55
C LEU A 68 11.01 19.65 -10.18
N GLU A 69 11.11 19.56 -11.51
CA GLU A 69 12.37 19.85 -12.23
C GLU A 69 12.80 21.31 -12.10
N LEU A 70 11.84 22.25 -12.09
CA LEU A 70 12.09 23.67 -11.97
C LEU A 70 12.55 24.03 -10.54
N GLU A 71 11.92 23.45 -9.52
CA GLU A 71 12.33 23.61 -8.12
C GLU A 71 13.72 22.99 -7.84
N ASP A 72 14.02 21.85 -8.47
CA ASP A 72 15.34 21.23 -8.38
C ASP A 72 16.43 22.06 -9.08
N LEU A 73 16.10 22.68 -10.21
CA LEU A 73 17.00 23.60 -10.92
C LEU A 73 17.26 24.88 -10.11
N GLU A 74 16.24 25.48 -9.49
CA GLU A 74 16.39 26.64 -8.60
C GLU A 74 17.24 26.32 -7.36
N ARG A 75 17.03 25.13 -6.77
CA ARG A 75 17.84 24.62 -5.65
C ARG A 75 19.30 24.41 -6.06
N TYR A 76 19.54 23.97 -7.29
CA TYR A 76 20.89 23.74 -7.83
C TYR A 76 21.61 25.04 -8.23
N LEU A 77 20.88 26.06 -8.71
CA LEU A 77 21.45 27.32 -9.22
C LEU A 77 21.70 28.40 -8.15
N GLY A 78 21.29 28.18 -6.91
CA GLY A 78 21.69 28.99 -5.76
C GLY A 78 20.54 29.69 -5.08
N GLY A 79 20.03 29.08 -4.02
CA GLY A 79 19.37 29.84 -2.96
C GLY A 79 20.33 30.93 -2.44
N PRO A 80 19.83 32.15 -2.14
CA PRO A 80 20.68 33.21 -1.66
C PRO A 80 21.40 32.74 -0.40
N GLN A 81 22.74 32.78 -0.44
CA GLN A 81 23.56 32.71 0.76
C GLN A 81 23.07 33.83 1.67
N HIS A 82 22.53 33.48 2.84
CA HIS A 82 22.48 34.40 3.96
C HIS A 82 23.93 34.69 4.36
N ALA A 83 24.58 35.56 3.60
CA ALA A 83 25.82 36.22 3.97
C ALA A 83 25.45 37.40 4.85
N ASP A 84 26.13 37.46 5.99
CA ASP A 84 26.04 38.47 7.04
C ASP A 84 25.99 39.92 6.54
N ALA A 85 25.16 40.73 7.21
CA ALA A 85 25.45 42.12 7.61
C ALA A 85 24.50 42.55 8.72
#